data_AF-A0A1M3MNB8-F1
#
_entry.id   AF-A0A1M3MNB8-F1
#
_cell.length_a   1.000
_cell.length_b   1.000
_cell.length_c   1.000
_cell.angle_alpha   90.00
_cell.angle_beta   90.00
_cell.angle_gamma   90.00
#
_symmetry.space_group_name_H-M   'P 1'
#
loop_
_entity.id
_entity.type
_entity.pdbx_description
1 polymer ?
#
loop_
_entity_poly.entity_id
_entity_poly.type
_entity_poly.pdbx_seq_one_letter_code
_entity_poly.pdbx_strand_id
1 'polypeptide(L)'
;MRTAFLTTVLLSLSAVPALANGPCAQLLAGNDAIEHQAGFTVTELPDGCVVENGRLRLNGFTGWAFDHAEITGDGLPGLLPGAADWPGRLPSWGRFSADGVRFSAQTNNAFSNYIMSIQQWPMDMSAAFRYDAKEGLLDIQEMQITNLRLGKAALSAQLTLPKDTDAGHLVASGSAGLTHLRLRLDNMGMFEGLAIPALAAALQEATGTDDPAKSLKQFQVAAAVALGALPDSRIDADSRTALSRFVQDLPHPSGFFTLDITFAKPLQIGENMTQPTQLAQLVLADAKIKARYEAR
;
A
#
# COMPACT_ATOMS: atom_id res chain seq x y z
N MET A 1 22.75 -66.42 2.73
CA MET A 1 24.13 -66.06 2.33
C MET A 1 24.13 -64.60 1.88
N ARG A 2 25.16 -63.86 2.31
CA ARG A 2 25.52 -62.45 2.06
C ARG A 2 25.04 -61.81 0.75
N THR A 3 24.61 -60.53 0.86
CA THR A 3 25.17 -59.31 0.20
C THR A 3 24.30 -58.12 0.64
N ALA A 4 24.74 -57.25 1.56
CA ALA A 4 25.58 -56.07 1.33
C ALA A 4 24.93 -55.01 0.43
N PHE A 5 24.29 -54.00 1.03
CA PHE A 5 24.25 -52.62 0.50
C PHE A 5 24.26 -51.64 1.67
N LEU A 6 25.48 -51.19 1.98
CA LEU A 6 25.78 -49.97 2.71
C LEU A 6 25.74 -48.83 1.67
N THR A 7 24.83 -47.87 1.82
CA THR A 7 25.06 -46.49 1.36
C THR A 7 24.12 -45.55 2.12
N THR A 8 24.62 -45.07 3.26
CA THR A 8 24.63 -43.64 3.63
C THR A 8 23.46 -42.81 3.09
N VAL A 9 22.28 -42.91 3.71
CA VAL A 9 21.31 -41.82 3.63
C VAL A 9 21.79 -40.73 4.55
N LEU A 10 22.23 -39.64 3.90
CA LEU A 10 22.62 -38.37 4.47
C LEU A 10 21.81 -38.05 5.73
N LEU A 11 22.54 -37.78 6.81
CA LEU A 11 22.09 -36.94 7.90
C LEU A 11 21.48 -35.68 7.29
N SER A 12 20.15 -35.63 7.22
CA SER A 12 19.41 -34.39 7.13
C SER A 12 19.73 -33.63 8.41
N LEU A 13 20.77 -32.80 8.34
CA LEU A 13 20.83 -31.57 9.12
C LEU A 13 19.57 -30.78 8.76
N SER A 14 18.46 -31.09 9.42
CA SER A 14 17.45 -30.10 9.68
C SER A 14 18.17 -29.04 10.50
N ALA A 15 18.73 -28.04 9.81
CA ALA A 15 18.95 -26.75 10.41
C ALA A 15 17.56 -26.32 10.92
N VAL A 16 17.31 -26.60 12.19
CA VAL A 16 16.28 -25.89 12.94
C VAL A 16 16.68 -24.43 12.73
N PRO A 17 15.87 -23.59 12.06
CA PRO A 17 16.22 -22.20 11.95
C PRO A 17 16.33 -21.72 13.38
N ALA A 18 17.55 -21.38 13.80
CA ALA A 18 17.75 -20.70 15.05
C ALA A 18 16.87 -19.44 14.93
N LEU A 19 15.78 -19.39 15.67
CA LEU A 19 15.08 -18.13 15.90
C LEU A 19 16.17 -17.19 16.41
N ALA A 20 16.52 -16.20 15.57
CA ALA A 20 17.56 -15.25 15.91
C ALA A 20 17.22 -14.65 17.28
N ASN A 21 18.19 -14.49 18.18
CA ASN A 21 17.94 -13.92 19.51
C ASN A 21 18.01 -12.38 19.52
N GLY A 22 17.72 -11.73 18.40
CA GLY A 22 17.90 -10.28 18.25
C GLY A 22 16.59 -9.50 18.00
N PRO A 23 16.68 -8.17 17.86
CA PRO A 23 15.53 -7.27 17.79
C PRO A 23 14.47 -7.65 16.75
N CYS A 24 14.88 -8.16 15.59
CA CYS A 24 13.95 -8.55 14.52
C CYS A 24 13.07 -9.73 14.93
N ALA A 25 13.66 -10.73 15.58
CA ALA A 25 12.91 -11.89 16.04
C ALA A 25 12.04 -11.57 17.26
N GLN A 26 12.47 -10.65 18.13
CA GLN A 26 11.67 -10.21 19.28
C GLN A 26 10.41 -9.45 18.84
N LEU A 27 10.51 -8.59 17.83
CA LEU A 27 9.35 -7.93 17.22
C LEU A 27 8.32 -8.94 16.71
N LEU A 28 8.80 -9.96 15.98
CA LEU A 28 7.93 -10.96 15.37
C LEU A 28 7.33 -11.90 16.42
N ALA A 29 8.09 -12.27 17.45
CA ALA A 29 7.60 -13.07 18.57
C ALA A 29 6.53 -12.35 19.41
N GLY A 30 6.56 -11.01 19.44
CA GLY A 30 5.53 -10.19 20.09
C GLY A 30 4.30 -9.90 19.22
N ASN A 31 4.26 -10.40 17.97
CA ASN A 31 3.24 -10.06 16.99
C ASN A 31 2.52 -11.30 16.45
N ASP A 32 1.39 -11.66 17.08
CA ASP A 32 0.50 -12.76 16.67
C ASP A 32 -0.13 -12.58 15.27
N ALA A 33 0.11 -11.45 14.61
CA ALA A 33 -0.35 -11.20 13.25
C ALA A 33 0.52 -11.91 12.20
N ILE A 34 1.76 -12.32 12.50
CA ILE A 34 2.61 -12.98 11.50
C ILE A 34 2.67 -14.49 11.76
N GLU A 35 2.01 -15.25 10.91
CA GLU A 35 2.07 -16.72 10.89
C GLU A 35 3.33 -17.18 10.13
N HIS A 36 4.04 -18.15 10.70
CA HIS A 36 5.23 -18.73 10.12
C HIS A 36 4.83 -19.81 9.09
N GLN A 37 5.23 -19.66 7.83
CA GLN A 37 5.03 -20.70 6.83
C GLN A 37 6.21 -21.67 6.78
N ALA A 38 6.12 -22.71 5.95
CA ALA A 38 7.24 -23.61 5.70
C ALA A 38 8.42 -22.81 5.12
N GLY A 39 9.60 -22.97 5.73
CA GLY A 39 10.79 -22.20 5.34
C GLY A 39 10.82 -20.77 5.90
N PHE A 40 9.99 -20.45 6.90
CA PHE A 40 10.03 -19.15 7.56
C PHE A 40 11.39 -18.90 8.20
N THR A 41 12.00 -17.76 7.88
CA THR A 41 13.25 -17.31 8.50
C THR A 41 13.25 -15.82 8.71
N VAL A 42 14.04 -15.38 9.70
CA VAL A 42 14.23 -13.97 10.03
C VAL A 42 15.73 -13.73 10.08
N THR A 43 16.20 -12.77 9.30
CA THR A 43 17.60 -12.37 9.25
C THR A 43 17.72 -10.90 9.67
N GLU A 44 18.68 -10.62 10.56
CA GLU A 44 18.95 -9.25 10.97
C GLU A 44 19.86 -8.55 9.96
N LEU A 45 19.53 -7.31 9.65
CA LEU A 45 20.38 -6.41 8.87
C LEU A 45 20.94 -5.32 9.81
N PRO A 46 22.06 -4.66 9.45
CA PRO A 46 22.59 -3.56 10.24
C PRO A 46 21.58 -2.43 10.52
N ASP A 47 20.66 -2.21 9.59
CA ASP A 47 19.66 -1.14 9.57
C ASP A 47 18.24 -1.68 9.42
N GLY A 48 17.98 -2.96 9.70
CA GLY A 48 16.69 -3.55 9.37
C GLY A 48 16.54 -5.04 9.60
N CYS A 49 15.54 -5.61 8.94
CA CYS A 49 15.17 -7.03 9.02
C CYS A 49 14.77 -7.57 7.65
N VAL A 50 15.10 -8.84 7.41
CA VAL A 50 14.54 -9.65 6.33
C VAL A 50 13.69 -10.76 6.93
N VAL A 51 12.50 -10.96 6.37
CA VAL A 51 11.57 -12.04 6.71
C VAL A 51 11.25 -12.82 5.45
N GLU A 52 11.51 -14.12 5.49
CA GLU A 52 11.20 -15.04 4.39
C GLU A 52 9.97 -15.88 4.74
N ASN A 53 9.13 -16.18 3.75
CA ASN A 53 7.98 -17.09 3.81
C ASN A 53 7.04 -16.80 4.97
N GLY A 54 6.63 -15.53 5.11
CA GLY A 54 5.74 -15.08 6.17
C GLY A 54 4.31 -14.88 5.70
N ARG A 55 3.37 -14.86 6.66
CA ARG A 55 1.97 -14.54 6.40
C ARG A 55 1.43 -13.57 7.42
N LEU A 56 1.05 -12.37 6.97
CA LEU A 56 0.33 -11.40 7.77
C LEU A 56 -1.17 -11.75 7.81
N ARG A 57 -1.70 -12.03 9.00
CA ARG A 57 -3.12 -12.24 9.28
C ARG A 57 -3.70 -10.95 9.83
N LEU A 58 -4.57 -10.30 9.03
CA LEU A 58 -5.24 -9.07 9.45
C LEU A 58 -6.50 -9.37 10.29
N ASN A 59 -7.19 -10.47 10.00
CA ASN A 59 -8.30 -11.00 10.79
C ASN A 59 -8.41 -12.52 10.59
N GLY A 60 -9.40 -13.18 11.20
CA GLY A 60 -9.57 -14.64 11.08
C GLY A 60 -9.87 -15.19 9.68
N PHE A 61 -10.14 -14.33 8.69
CA PHE A 61 -10.61 -14.71 7.36
C PHE A 61 -9.81 -14.09 6.21
N THR A 62 -8.84 -13.23 6.46
CA THR A 62 -7.99 -12.63 5.42
C THR A 62 -6.53 -12.61 5.84
N GLY A 63 -5.66 -12.93 4.88
CA GLY A 63 -4.22 -12.90 5.09
C GLY A 63 -3.46 -12.61 3.82
N TRP A 64 -2.26 -12.05 4.01
CA TRP A 64 -1.30 -11.72 2.99
C TRP A 64 -0.06 -12.59 3.20
N ALA A 65 0.15 -13.56 2.33
CA ALA A 65 1.41 -14.31 2.30
C ALA A 65 2.44 -13.53 1.47
N PHE A 66 3.72 -13.68 1.80
CA PHE A 66 4.83 -13.10 1.05
C PHE A 66 6.01 -14.05 1.06
N ASP A 67 6.77 -14.06 -0.04
CA ASP A 67 7.93 -14.93 -0.18
C ASP A 67 9.14 -14.31 0.52
N HIS A 68 9.35 -13.01 0.31
CA HIS A 68 10.44 -12.23 0.89
C HIS A 68 9.90 -10.86 1.31
N ALA A 69 10.27 -10.37 2.49
CA ALA A 69 9.99 -9.00 2.92
C ALA A 69 11.23 -8.41 3.60
N GLU A 70 11.63 -7.23 3.15
CA GLU A 70 12.73 -6.46 3.72
C GLU A 70 12.21 -5.13 4.24
N ILE A 71 12.66 -4.77 5.44
CA ILE A 71 12.42 -3.44 6.02
C ILE A 71 13.75 -2.88 6.52
N THR A 72 14.12 -1.70 6.02
CA THR A 72 15.38 -1.00 6.36
C THR A 72 15.13 0.47 6.65
N GLY A 73 15.94 1.07 7.52
CA GLY A 73 15.72 2.44 7.99
C GLY A 73 16.60 2.80 9.18
N ASP A 74 16.89 4.09 9.33
CA ASP A 74 17.70 4.54 10.45
C ASP A 74 16.94 4.43 11.78
N GLY A 75 17.59 3.81 12.75
CA GLY A 75 16.99 3.59 14.07
C GLY A 75 15.86 2.56 14.08
N LEU A 76 15.57 1.88 12.97
CA LEU A 76 14.57 0.80 12.94
C LEU A 76 14.81 -0.28 13.99
N PRO A 77 16.02 -0.85 14.17
CA PRO A 77 16.23 -1.84 15.23
C PRO A 77 15.84 -1.38 16.65
N GLY A 78 15.85 -0.06 16.91
CA GLY A 78 15.40 0.53 18.17
C GLY A 78 13.89 0.86 18.23
N LEU A 79 13.18 0.83 17.10
CA LEU A 79 11.73 1.02 16.97
C LEU A 79 10.95 -0.29 17.12
N LEU A 80 11.61 -1.42 16.87
CA LEU A 80 11.01 -2.75 16.80
C LEU A 80 10.73 -3.44 18.17
N PRO A 81 11.44 -3.16 19.28
CA PRO A 81 11.07 -3.73 20.57
C PRO A 81 9.92 -2.94 21.20
N GLY A 82 8.70 -3.47 21.11
CA GLY A 82 7.55 -3.11 21.95
C GLY A 82 7.09 -1.65 21.92
N ALA A 83 5.85 -1.42 21.48
CA ALA A 83 5.19 -0.11 21.35
C ALA A 83 5.16 0.82 22.59
N ALA A 84 5.79 0.47 23.71
CA ALA A 84 5.90 1.29 24.91
C ALA A 84 6.98 2.38 24.81
N ASP A 85 8.05 2.17 24.04
CA ASP A 85 9.19 3.10 23.93
C ASP A 85 9.45 3.50 22.47
N TRP A 86 8.41 3.99 21.76
CA TRP A 86 8.65 4.65 20.48
C TRP A 86 9.66 5.78 20.73
N PRO A 87 10.81 5.81 20.03
CA PRO A 87 11.76 6.89 20.17
C PRO A 87 11.03 8.20 19.89
N GLY A 88 11.32 9.24 20.66
CA GLY A 88 10.75 10.58 20.48
C GLY A 88 11.15 11.27 19.17
N ARG A 89 11.57 10.52 18.15
CA ARG A 89 11.91 11.00 16.81
C ARG A 89 11.57 9.94 15.75
N LEU A 90 11.06 10.41 14.63
CA LEU A 90 10.86 9.60 13.42
C LEU A 90 12.20 9.25 12.76
N PRO A 91 12.31 8.08 12.10
CA PRO A 91 13.41 7.80 11.17
C PRO A 91 13.54 8.90 10.12
N SER A 92 14.77 9.27 9.77
CA SER A 92 15.04 10.19 8.66
C SER A 92 14.84 9.52 7.29
N TRP A 93 14.86 8.18 7.24
CA TRP A 93 14.50 7.43 6.04
C TRP A 93 14.03 6.02 6.40
N GLY A 94 13.25 5.45 5.49
CA GLY A 94 12.91 4.03 5.57
C GLY A 94 12.54 3.49 4.20
N ARG A 95 12.74 2.18 4.06
CA ARG A 95 12.40 1.40 2.88
C ARG A 95 11.73 0.12 3.31
N PHE A 96 10.77 -0.28 2.50
CA PHE A 96 10.08 -1.55 2.61
C PHE A 96 10.01 -2.16 1.21
N SER A 97 10.24 -3.46 1.11
CA SER A 97 9.94 -4.24 -0.08
C SER A 97 9.36 -5.58 0.32
N ALA A 98 8.41 -6.08 -0.44
CA ALA A 98 7.89 -7.42 -0.29
C ALA A 98 7.63 -8.03 -1.67
N ASP A 99 8.17 -9.21 -1.89
CA ASP A 99 8.06 -9.95 -3.15
C ASP A 99 7.12 -11.14 -2.96
N GLY A 100 6.44 -11.52 -4.05
CA GLY A 100 5.58 -12.70 -4.01
C GLY A 100 4.34 -12.52 -3.13
N VAL A 101 3.87 -11.28 -2.94
CA VAL A 101 2.74 -10.96 -2.08
C VAL A 101 1.45 -11.54 -2.66
N ARG A 102 0.73 -12.34 -1.88
CA ARG A 102 -0.50 -13.02 -2.28
C ARG A 102 -1.61 -12.79 -1.25
N PHE A 103 -2.70 -12.18 -1.68
CA PHE A 103 -3.91 -12.05 -0.89
C PHE A 103 -4.72 -13.34 -0.91
N SER A 104 -5.12 -13.81 0.27
CA SER A 104 -6.02 -14.94 0.43
C SER A 104 -7.16 -14.59 1.38
N ALA A 105 -8.39 -14.80 0.95
CA ALA A 105 -9.48 -15.01 1.90
C ALA A 105 -9.36 -16.45 2.41
N GLN A 106 -9.25 -16.62 3.72
CA GLN A 106 -9.18 -17.91 4.36
C GLN A 106 -10.58 -18.38 4.73
N THR A 107 -10.85 -19.62 4.36
CA THR A 107 -12.05 -20.34 4.78
C THR A 107 -11.65 -21.45 5.76
N ASN A 108 -12.63 -22.03 6.44
CA ASN A 108 -12.42 -23.25 7.24
C ASN A 108 -12.29 -24.52 6.38
N ASN A 109 -12.23 -24.40 5.05
CA ASN A 109 -12.16 -25.51 4.11
C ASN A 109 -10.79 -25.56 3.41
N ALA A 110 -10.02 -26.61 3.70
CA ALA A 110 -8.67 -26.79 3.13
C ALA A 110 -8.66 -26.94 1.60
N PHE A 111 -9.68 -27.57 1.01
CA PHE A 111 -9.80 -27.70 -0.44
C PHE A 111 -10.03 -26.34 -1.10
N SER A 112 -10.96 -25.53 -0.56
CA SER A 112 -11.19 -24.16 -1.05
C SER A 112 -9.94 -23.30 -0.92
N ASN A 113 -9.25 -23.36 0.22
CA ASN A 113 -8.00 -22.63 0.44
C ASN A 113 -6.91 -23.04 -0.55
N TYR A 114 -6.81 -24.33 -0.89
CA TYR A 114 -5.88 -24.82 -1.91
C TYR A 114 -6.22 -24.30 -3.31
N ILE A 115 -7.48 -24.34 -3.74
CA ILE A 115 -7.86 -23.80 -5.05
C ILE A 115 -7.56 -22.29 -5.12
N MET A 116 -7.85 -21.54 -4.05
CA MET A 116 -7.56 -20.11 -3.98
C MET A 116 -6.06 -19.82 -4.06
N SER A 117 -5.20 -20.63 -3.42
CA SER A 117 -3.75 -20.40 -3.48
C SER A 117 -3.18 -20.60 -4.88
N ILE A 118 -3.73 -21.54 -5.67
CA ILE A 118 -3.31 -21.76 -7.06
C ILE A 118 -3.79 -20.64 -8.00
N GLN A 119 -4.90 -19.96 -7.66
CA GLN A 119 -5.47 -18.88 -8.46
C GLN A 119 -4.86 -17.50 -8.17
N GLN A 120 -3.98 -17.40 -7.16
CA GLN A 120 -3.34 -16.16 -6.78
C GLN A 120 -2.22 -15.78 -7.75
N TRP A 121 -2.18 -14.51 -8.12
CA TRP A 121 -1.07 -13.91 -8.84
C TRP A 121 -0.22 -13.12 -7.85
N PRO A 122 1.06 -13.49 -7.66
CA PRO A 122 1.93 -12.74 -6.76
C PRO A 122 2.07 -11.29 -7.24
N MET A 123 2.18 -10.39 -6.28
CA MET A 123 2.46 -8.97 -6.50
C MET A 123 3.73 -8.61 -5.75
N ASP A 124 4.47 -7.67 -6.29
CA ASP A 124 5.63 -7.11 -5.62
C ASP A 124 5.26 -5.71 -5.13
N MET A 125 5.59 -5.42 -3.89
CA MET A 125 5.29 -4.16 -3.22
C MET A 125 6.60 -3.52 -2.78
N SER A 126 6.69 -2.20 -2.87
CA SER A 126 7.77 -1.48 -2.19
C SER A 126 7.35 -0.07 -1.84
N ALA A 127 7.97 0.48 -0.80
CA ALA A 127 7.78 1.83 -0.34
C ALA A 127 9.12 2.41 0.10
N ALA A 128 9.32 3.69 -0.14
CA ALA A 128 10.46 4.44 0.36
C ALA A 128 10.02 5.83 0.81
N PHE A 129 10.58 6.29 1.94
CA PHE A 129 10.34 7.63 2.43
C PHE A 129 11.61 8.28 2.94
N ARG A 130 11.58 9.62 2.99
CA ARG A 130 12.55 10.45 3.68
C ARG A 130 11.83 11.46 4.55
N TYR A 131 12.37 11.72 5.72
CA TYR A 131 11.85 12.71 6.65
C TYR A 131 12.94 13.72 7.01
N ASP A 132 12.65 15.00 6.78
CA ASP A 132 13.45 16.11 7.28
C ASP A 132 12.79 16.67 8.55
N ALA A 133 13.38 16.36 9.70
CA ALA A 133 12.90 16.85 10.99
C ALA A 133 13.03 18.38 11.16
N LYS A 134 13.96 19.04 10.46
CA LYS A 134 14.12 20.50 10.55
C LYS A 134 13.00 21.22 9.83
N GLU A 135 12.59 20.68 8.68
CA GLU A 135 11.53 21.25 7.85
C GLU A 135 10.15 20.69 8.21
N GLY A 136 10.09 19.56 8.92
CA GLY A 136 8.86 18.81 9.15
C GLY A 136 8.32 18.22 7.85
N LEU A 137 9.18 17.87 6.90
CA LEU A 137 8.79 17.41 5.57
C LEU A 137 8.98 15.90 5.45
N LEU A 138 7.89 15.18 5.22
CA LEU A 138 7.88 13.77 4.87
C LEU A 138 7.70 13.62 3.36
N ASP A 139 8.71 13.13 2.68
CA ASP A 139 8.70 12.80 1.25
C ASP A 139 8.53 11.28 1.09
N ILE A 140 7.33 10.85 0.71
CA ILE A 140 7.06 9.50 0.24
C ILE A 140 7.55 9.44 -1.20
N GLN A 141 8.75 8.91 -1.38
CA GLN A 141 9.47 8.93 -2.65
C GLN A 141 8.76 8.07 -3.69
N GLU A 142 8.35 6.87 -3.30
CA GLU A 142 7.54 5.96 -4.08
C GLU A 142 6.91 4.92 -3.17
N MET A 143 5.64 4.62 -3.38
CA MET A 143 4.93 3.42 -2.95
C MET A 143 4.43 2.75 -4.22
N GLN A 144 4.89 1.53 -4.50
CA GLN A 144 4.56 0.83 -5.74
C GLN A 144 4.03 -0.57 -5.49
N ILE A 145 3.13 -0.99 -6.37
CA ILE A 145 2.63 -2.35 -6.49
C ILE A 145 2.78 -2.76 -7.95
N THR A 146 3.43 -3.90 -8.19
CA THR A 146 3.64 -4.44 -9.53
C THR A 146 3.09 -5.86 -9.61
N ASN A 147 2.41 -6.16 -10.70
CA ASN A 147 1.93 -7.50 -11.01
C ASN A 147 2.04 -7.72 -12.51
N LEU A 148 2.68 -8.81 -12.94
CA LEU A 148 2.92 -9.08 -14.36
C LEU A 148 1.64 -9.19 -15.21
N ARG A 149 0.49 -9.44 -14.60
CA ARG A 149 -0.81 -9.55 -15.29
C ARG A 149 -1.69 -8.32 -15.14
N LEU A 150 -1.66 -7.68 -13.96
CA LEU A 150 -2.54 -6.56 -13.64
C LEU A 150 -1.91 -5.19 -13.93
N GLY A 151 -0.58 -5.12 -14.06
CA GLY A 151 0.17 -3.92 -14.43
C GLY A 151 0.99 -3.34 -13.27
N LYS A 152 1.07 -2.02 -13.16
CA LYS A 152 1.80 -1.31 -12.10
C LYS A 152 1.02 -0.11 -11.59
N ALA A 153 0.95 0.06 -10.27
CA ALA A 153 0.52 1.29 -9.62
C ALA A 153 1.69 1.87 -8.81
N ALA A 154 1.87 3.17 -8.86
CA ALA A 154 2.85 3.88 -8.04
C ALA A 154 2.28 5.20 -7.53
N LEU A 155 2.59 5.53 -6.28
CA LEU A 155 2.19 6.75 -5.61
C LEU A 155 3.43 7.42 -5.00
N SER A 156 3.53 8.73 -5.12
CA SER A 156 4.46 9.53 -4.34
C SER A 156 3.75 10.73 -3.76
N ALA A 157 4.20 11.20 -2.60
CA ALA A 157 3.53 12.27 -1.89
C ALA A 157 4.51 13.07 -1.05
N GLN A 158 4.23 14.37 -0.89
CA GLN A 158 4.94 15.23 0.05
C GLN A 158 3.95 15.70 1.11
N LEU A 159 4.32 15.48 2.37
CA LEU A 159 3.51 15.82 3.52
C LEU A 159 4.30 16.72 4.47
N THR A 160 3.61 17.70 5.02
CA THR A 160 4.10 18.53 6.11
C THR A 160 3.56 17.99 7.43
N LEU A 161 4.45 17.73 8.37
CA LEU A 161 4.14 17.22 9.70
C LEU A 161 4.30 18.33 10.74
N PRO A 162 3.51 18.32 11.82
CA PRO A 162 3.76 19.21 12.96
C PRO A 162 5.21 19.08 13.50
N LYS A 163 5.79 20.17 14.00
CA LYS A 163 7.22 20.22 14.38
C LYS A 163 7.61 19.36 15.59
N ASP A 164 6.63 18.91 16.38
CA ASP A 164 6.82 18.05 17.55
C ASP A 164 6.25 16.63 17.32
N THR A 165 6.18 16.23 16.06
CA THR A 165 5.61 14.94 15.69
C THR A 165 6.54 13.80 16.07
N ASP A 166 6.16 13.04 17.09
CA ASP A 166 6.70 11.71 17.33
C ASP A 166 5.86 10.62 16.63
N ALA A 167 6.41 9.40 16.56
CA ALA A 167 5.75 8.28 15.91
C ALA A 167 4.42 7.89 16.59
N GLY A 168 4.32 8.03 17.92
CA GLY A 168 3.10 7.76 18.67
C GLY A 168 1.99 8.74 18.34
N HIS A 169 2.31 10.03 18.20
CA HIS A 169 1.37 11.08 17.87
C HIS A 169 0.84 10.94 16.43
N LEU A 170 1.67 10.51 15.46
CA LEU A 170 1.20 10.19 14.11
C LEU A 170 0.22 9.02 14.09
N VAL A 171 0.55 7.95 14.83
CA VAL A 171 -0.32 6.77 14.90
C VAL A 171 -1.65 7.11 15.60
N ALA A 172 -1.62 7.97 16.62
CA ALA A 172 -2.79 8.31 17.42
C ALA A 172 -3.70 9.40 16.83
N SER A 173 -3.14 10.45 16.20
CA SER A 173 -3.90 11.64 15.77
C SER A 173 -3.76 11.99 14.29
N GLY A 174 -2.71 11.47 13.63
CA GLY A 174 -2.60 11.38 12.17
C GLY A 174 -2.73 12.69 11.37
N SER A 175 -2.49 13.86 11.96
CA SER A 175 -2.62 15.12 11.21
C SER A 175 -1.38 15.39 10.36
N ALA A 176 -1.57 15.46 9.03
CA ALA A 176 -0.52 15.78 8.08
C ALA A 176 -1.06 16.68 6.96
N GLY A 177 -0.28 17.69 6.55
CA GLY A 177 -0.63 18.56 5.44
C GLY A 177 -0.06 18.06 4.12
N LEU A 178 -0.88 17.52 3.23
CA LEU A 178 -0.49 17.08 1.89
C LEU A 178 -0.26 18.27 0.96
N THR A 179 0.95 18.41 0.43
CA THR A 179 1.33 19.50 -0.49
C THR A 179 1.41 19.04 -1.93
N HIS A 180 1.83 17.80 -2.16
CA HIS A 180 1.96 17.21 -3.48
C HIS A 180 1.59 15.74 -3.45
N LEU A 181 0.86 15.28 -4.47
CA LEU A 181 0.52 13.89 -4.69
C LEU A 181 0.72 13.57 -6.17
N ARG A 182 1.45 12.49 -6.46
CA ARG A 182 1.56 11.91 -7.79
C ARG A 182 1.09 10.48 -7.75
N LEU A 183 0.17 10.15 -8.65
CA LEU A 183 -0.27 8.79 -8.93
C LEU A 183 0.16 8.42 -10.35
N ARG A 184 0.66 7.20 -10.53
CA ARG A 184 0.97 6.60 -11.81
C ARG A 184 0.35 5.22 -11.88
N LEU A 185 -0.26 4.90 -13.00
CA LEU A 185 -0.92 3.63 -13.21
C LEU A 185 -0.63 3.17 -14.65
N ASP A 186 0.00 2.02 -14.79
CA ASP A 186 -0.01 1.24 -16.02
C ASP A 186 -1.04 0.13 -15.82
N ASN A 187 -2.30 0.38 -16.21
CA ASN A 187 -3.41 -0.51 -15.89
C ASN A 187 -3.58 -1.60 -16.94
N MET A 188 -3.50 -2.85 -16.48
CA MET A 188 -3.88 -4.05 -17.23
C MET A 188 -4.98 -4.85 -16.51
N GLY A 189 -5.67 -4.24 -15.54
CA GLY A 189 -6.68 -4.90 -14.70
C GLY A 189 -6.49 -4.65 -13.20
N MET A 190 -5.46 -3.91 -12.79
CA MET A 190 -5.17 -3.60 -11.38
C MET A 190 -6.20 -2.68 -10.75
N PHE A 191 -6.69 -1.69 -11.50
CA PHE A 191 -7.71 -0.77 -11.00
C PHE A 191 -9.00 -1.52 -10.62
N GLU A 192 -9.39 -2.49 -11.44
CA GLU A 192 -10.55 -3.35 -11.23
C GLU A 192 -10.39 -4.24 -10.00
N GLY A 193 -9.22 -4.84 -9.82
CA GLY A 193 -8.93 -5.73 -8.70
C GLY A 193 -8.76 -5.02 -7.36
N LEU A 194 -8.23 -3.79 -7.36
CA LEU A 194 -7.81 -3.11 -6.12
C LEU A 194 -8.65 -1.85 -5.80
N ALA A 195 -8.96 -1.02 -6.80
CA ALA A 195 -9.57 0.29 -6.56
C ALA A 195 -11.10 0.27 -6.65
N ILE A 196 -11.68 -0.53 -7.56
CA ILE A 196 -13.14 -0.59 -7.76
C ILE A 196 -13.90 -0.99 -6.49
N PRO A 197 -13.48 -1.99 -5.69
CA PRO A 197 -14.19 -2.33 -4.46
C PRO A 197 -14.27 -1.16 -3.47
N ALA A 198 -13.16 -0.44 -3.29
CA ALA A 198 -13.11 0.75 -2.43
C ALA A 198 -13.95 1.90 -2.99
N LEU A 199 -13.88 2.14 -4.30
CA LEU A 199 -14.71 3.14 -4.97
C LEU A 199 -16.20 2.81 -4.84
N ALA A 200 -16.59 1.55 -5.05
CA ALA A 200 -17.98 1.12 -4.92
C ALA A 200 -18.50 1.31 -3.49
N ALA A 201 -17.70 0.98 -2.48
CA ALA A 201 -18.05 1.21 -1.08
C ALA A 201 -18.23 2.70 -0.76
N ALA A 202 -17.29 3.55 -1.19
CA ALA A 202 -17.38 5.00 -1.00
C ALA A 202 -18.59 5.61 -1.73
N LEU A 203 -18.92 5.12 -2.92
CA LEU A 203 -20.10 5.56 -3.67
C LEU A 203 -21.39 5.08 -3.03
N GLN A 204 -21.44 3.86 -2.49
CA GLN A 204 -22.59 3.36 -1.74
C GLN A 204 -22.84 4.24 -0.52
N GLU A 205 -21.79 4.58 0.23
CA GLU A 205 -21.89 5.49 1.37
C GLU A 205 -22.41 6.88 0.96
N ALA A 206 -21.89 7.44 -0.13
CA ALA A 206 -22.26 8.78 -0.59
C ALA A 206 -23.68 8.87 -1.19
N THR A 207 -24.18 7.80 -1.79
CA THR A 207 -25.45 7.81 -2.55
C THR A 207 -26.58 7.01 -1.88
N GLY A 208 -26.25 6.13 -0.94
CA GLY A 208 -27.20 5.23 -0.27
C GLY A 208 -27.80 4.15 -1.17
N THR A 209 -27.25 3.93 -2.38
CA THR A 209 -27.78 2.93 -3.33
C THR A 209 -26.95 1.65 -3.30
N ASP A 210 -27.63 0.50 -3.21
CA ASP A 210 -27.01 -0.83 -3.25
C ASP A 210 -26.72 -1.34 -4.68
N ASP A 211 -26.85 -0.46 -5.67
CA ASP A 211 -26.52 -0.72 -7.08
C ASP A 211 -25.25 0.07 -7.46
N PRO A 212 -24.06 -0.56 -7.37
CA PRO A 212 -22.79 0.10 -7.69
C PRO A 212 -22.71 0.62 -9.12
N ALA A 213 -23.38 -0.04 -10.08
CA ALA A 213 -23.36 0.39 -11.47
C ALA A 213 -24.11 1.72 -11.65
N LYS A 214 -25.22 1.89 -10.92
CA LYS A 214 -25.95 3.15 -10.88
C LYS A 214 -25.13 4.26 -10.20
N SER A 215 -24.52 3.99 -9.04
CA SER A 215 -23.67 4.98 -8.36
C SER A 215 -22.49 5.40 -9.22
N LEU A 216 -21.87 4.45 -9.93
CA LEU A 216 -20.74 4.73 -10.80
C LEU A 216 -21.14 5.63 -11.97
N LYS A 217 -22.29 5.39 -12.60
CA LYS A 217 -22.80 6.29 -13.66
C LYS A 217 -23.08 7.69 -13.13
N GLN A 218 -23.66 7.80 -11.93
CA GLN A 218 -23.88 9.10 -11.30
C GLN A 218 -22.56 9.82 -11.00
N PHE A 219 -21.57 9.07 -10.51
CA PHE A 219 -20.22 9.58 -10.30
C PHE A 219 -19.59 10.09 -11.59
N GLN A 220 -19.67 9.35 -12.69
CA GLN A 220 -19.13 9.77 -13.99
C GLN A 220 -19.72 11.10 -14.46
N VAL A 221 -21.04 11.27 -14.32
CA VAL A 221 -21.71 12.52 -14.66
C VAL A 221 -21.28 13.66 -13.72
N ALA A 222 -21.29 13.43 -12.42
CA ALA A 222 -20.91 14.44 -11.43
C ALA A 222 -19.45 14.88 -11.59
N ALA A 223 -18.54 13.93 -11.84
CA ALA A 223 -17.13 14.17 -12.09
C ALA A 223 -16.93 14.97 -13.39
N ALA A 224 -17.63 14.63 -14.48
CA ALA A 224 -17.57 15.40 -15.72
C ALA A 224 -18.00 16.86 -15.53
N VAL A 225 -19.08 17.10 -14.77
CA VAL A 225 -19.54 18.45 -14.43
C VAL A 225 -18.50 19.19 -13.57
N ALA A 226 -17.98 18.55 -12.53
CA ALA A 226 -16.98 19.14 -11.64
C ALA A 226 -15.69 19.51 -12.40
N LEU A 227 -15.21 18.62 -13.27
CA LEU A 227 -14.05 18.87 -14.14
C LEU A 227 -14.31 20.00 -15.14
N GLY A 228 -15.52 20.09 -15.69
CA GLY A 228 -15.93 21.19 -16.57
C GLY A 228 -15.97 22.55 -15.86
N ALA A 229 -16.30 22.57 -14.56
CA ALA A 229 -16.39 23.78 -13.76
C ALA A 229 -15.03 24.31 -13.25
N LEU A 230 -13.95 23.53 -13.37
CA LEU A 230 -12.61 24.00 -12.99
C LEU A 230 -12.11 25.11 -13.94
N PRO A 231 -11.50 26.20 -13.44
CA PRO A 231 -10.83 27.19 -14.26
C PRO A 231 -9.52 26.66 -14.84
N ASP A 232 -9.10 27.20 -15.98
CA ASP A 232 -7.87 26.79 -16.68
C ASP A 232 -6.59 27.03 -15.86
N SER A 233 -6.64 27.90 -14.86
CA SER A 233 -5.55 28.11 -13.91
C SER A 233 -5.31 26.92 -12.96
N ARG A 234 -6.31 26.03 -12.81
CA ARG A 234 -6.23 24.82 -11.98
C ARG A 234 -6.03 23.55 -12.79
N ILE A 235 -6.59 23.48 -14.00
CA ILE A 235 -6.45 22.32 -14.88
C ILE A 235 -6.41 22.81 -16.34
N ASP A 236 -5.33 22.51 -17.05
CA ASP A 236 -5.25 22.84 -18.48
C ASP A 236 -6.17 21.95 -19.32
N ALA A 237 -6.39 22.34 -20.58
CA ALA A 237 -7.32 21.65 -21.48
C ALA A 237 -6.94 20.18 -21.73
N ASP A 238 -5.66 19.88 -21.86
CA ASP A 238 -5.15 18.52 -22.10
C ASP A 238 -5.39 17.63 -20.86
N SER A 239 -5.04 18.12 -19.68
CA SER A 239 -5.28 17.44 -18.41
C SER A 239 -6.76 17.21 -18.14
N ARG A 240 -7.60 18.21 -18.45
CA ARG A 240 -9.06 18.10 -18.32
C ARG A 240 -9.60 17.01 -19.24
N THR A 241 -9.10 16.95 -20.47
CA THR A 241 -9.49 15.94 -21.45
C THR A 241 -9.05 14.54 -21.01
N ALA A 242 -7.80 14.39 -20.59
CA ALA A 242 -7.24 13.13 -20.08
C ALA A 242 -8.02 12.61 -18.86
N LEU A 243 -8.26 13.45 -17.87
CA LEU A 243 -8.96 13.05 -16.64
C LEU A 243 -10.45 12.76 -16.91
N SER A 244 -11.11 13.54 -17.77
CA SER A 244 -12.49 13.26 -18.19
C SER A 244 -12.58 11.91 -18.91
N ARG A 245 -11.61 11.61 -19.78
CA ARG A 245 -11.57 10.34 -20.51
C ARG A 245 -11.31 9.15 -19.56
N PHE A 246 -10.40 9.30 -18.60
CA PHE A 246 -10.17 8.29 -17.57
C PHE A 246 -11.44 7.97 -16.77
N VAL A 247 -12.18 9.01 -16.34
CA VAL A 247 -13.46 8.85 -15.63
C VAL A 247 -14.52 8.16 -16.50
N GLN A 248 -14.60 8.51 -17.79
CA GLN A 248 -15.54 7.90 -18.73
C GLN A 248 -15.25 6.41 -18.95
N ASP A 249 -13.98 6.01 -18.92
CA ASP A 249 -13.60 4.60 -19.11
C ASP A 249 -13.82 3.74 -17.85
N LEU A 250 -14.19 4.34 -16.70
CA LEU A 250 -14.61 3.57 -15.53
C LEU A 250 -15.81 2.63 -15.84
N PRO A 251 -15.86 1.42 -15.25
CA PRO A 251 -14.94 0.89 -14.24
C PRO A 251 -13.67 0.25 -14.81
N HIS A 252 -13.44 0.34 -16.12
CA HIS A 252 -12.38 -0.37 -16.84
C HIS A 252 -11.38 0.57 -17.55
N PRO A 253 -10.77 1.54 -16.85
CA PRO A 253 -9.74 2.37 -17.47
C PRO A 253 -8.56 1.47 -17.87
N SER A 254 -8.03 1.59 -19.08
CA SER A 254 -6.93 0.73 -19.55
C SER A 254 -5.72 1.57 -19.94
N GLY A 255 -4.52 0.99 -19.92
CA GLY A 255 -3.32 1.68 -20.38
C GLY A 255 -2.72 2.62 -19.33
N PHE A 256 -2.06 3.69 -19.77
CA PHE A 256 -1.21 4.51 -18.90
C PHE A 256 -1.93 5.76 -18.41
N PHE A 257 -1.95 5.97 -17.10
CA PHE A 257 -2.53 7.13 -16.43
C PHE A 257 -1.52 7.75 -15.47
N THR A 258 -1.40 9.08 -15.50
CA THR A 258 -0.68 9.85 -14.48
C THR A 258 -1.54 11.00 -13.99
N LEU A 259 -1.51 11.22 -12.69
CA LEU A 259 -2.18 12.32 -12.02
C LEU A 259 -1.20 12.98 -11.07
N ASP A 260 -0.97 14.28 -11.26
CA ASP A 260 -0.16 15.13 -10.42
C ASP A 260 -1.06 16.21 -9.83
N ILE A 261 -1.10 16.28 -8.49
CA ILE A 261 -1.89 17.24 -7.73
C ILE A 261 -0.95 18.03 -6.85
N THR A 262 -0.96 19.35 -6.98
CA THR A 262 -0.23 20.26 -6.09
C THR A 262 -1.22 21.18 -5.39
N PHE A 263 -1.07 21.34 -4.08
CA PHE A 263 -1.90 22.22 -3.28
C PHE A 263 -1.16 23.51 -2.96
N ALA A 264 -1.81 24.67 -3.15
CA ALA A 264 -1.20 25.94 -2.78
C ALA A 264 -1.16 26.10 -1.25
N LYS A 265 -2.16 25.55 -0.56
CA LYS A 265 -2.20 25.38 0.89
C LYS A 265 -2.23 23.88 1.21
N PRO A 266 -1.38 23.38 2.12
CA PRO A 266 -1.37 21.97 2.46
C PRO A 266 -2.76 21.46 2.85
N LEU A 267 -3.24 20.43 2.13
CA LEU A 267 -4.51 19.77 2.43
C LEU A 267 -4.36 18.99 3.73
N GLN A 268 -5.07 19.40 4.77
CA GLN A 268 -5.00 18.74 6.07
C GLN A 268 -5.71 17.38 6.01
N ILE A 269 -4.92 16.32 6.17
CA ILE A 269 -5.35 14.92 6.32
C ILE A 269 -5.34 14.61 7.83
N GLY A 270 -6.38 13.96 8.36
CA GLY A 270 -6.50 13.61 9.78
C GLY A 270 -7.96 13.34 10.22
N GLU A 271 -8.19 13.11 11.52
CA GLU A 271 -9.46 12.62 12.13
C GLU A 271 -10.76 13.34 11.71
N ASN A 272 -10.67 14.55 11.17
CA ASN A 272 -11.83 15.34 10.71
C ASN A 272 -12.19 15.15 9.23
N MET A 273 -11.45 14.32 8.47
CA MET A 273 -11.81 13.97 7.09
C MET A 273 -12.69 12.71 7.05
N THR A 274 -13.91 12.81 7.57
CA THR A 274 -14.82 11.66 7.64
C THR A 274 -15.68 11.47 6.40
N GLN A 275 -15.69 12.42 5.46
CA GLN A 275 -16.55 12.34 4.26
C GLN A 275 -15.76 12.48 2.95
N PRO A 276 -15.81 11.48 2.05
CA PRO A 276 -15.16 11.53 0.73
C PRO A 276 -15.56 12.75 -0.12
N THR A 277 -16.81 13.22 0.03
CA THR A 277 -17.33 14.39 -0.70
C THR A 277 -16.69 15.70 -0.23
N GLN A 278 -16.43 15.86 1.05
CA GLN A 278 -15.74 17.02 1.61
C GLN A 278 -14.28 17.07 1.13
N LEU A 279 -13.61 15.91 1.10
CA LEU A 279 -12.26 15.78 0.55
C LEU A 279 -12.23 16.20 -0.93
N ALA A 280 -13.16 15.69 -1.75
CA ALA A 280 -13.25 16.07 -3.15
C ALA A 280 -13.45 17.58 -3.35
N GLN A 281 -14.31 18.21 -2.53
CA GLN A 281 -14.51 19.66 -2.56
C GLN A 281 -13.25 20.45 -2.20
N LEU A 282 -12.53 20.04 -1.16
CA LEU A 282 -11.28 20.67 -0.73
C LEU A 282 -10.21 20.58 -1.82
N VAL A 283 -10.09 19.42 -2.46
CA VAL A 283 -9.17 19.23 -3.59
C VAL A 283 -9.55 20.16 -4.74
N LEU A 284 -10.82 20.15 -5.15
CA LEU A 284 -11.29 20.99 -6.25
C LEU A 284 -11.21 22.50 -5.95
N ALA A 285 -11.11 22.91 -4.70
CA ALA A 285 -11.02 24.31 -4.31
C ALA A 285 -9.63 24.92 -4.56
N ASP A 286 -8.55 24.20 -4.23
CA ASP A 286 -7.20 24.78 -4.16
C ASP A 286 -6.15 24.06 -5.03
N ALA A 287 -6.46 22.86 -5.53
CA ALA A 287 -5.47 22.07 -6.25
C ALA A 287 -5.19 22.58 -7.67
N LYS A 288 -3.91 22.49 -8.05
CA LYS A 288 -3.47 22.44 -9.44
C LYS A 288 -3.33 20.99 -9.85
N ILE A 289 -3.97 20.63 -10.95
CA ILE A 289 -4.11 19.26 -11.44
C ILE A 289 -3.43 19.18 -12.81
N LYS A 290 -2.54 18.21 -12.96
CA LYS A 290 -2.02 17.77 -14.26
C LYS A 290 -2.35 16.30 -14.43
N ALA A 291 -2.85 15.93 -15.60
CA ALA A 291 -3.22 14.56 -15.89
C ALA A 291 -2.80 14.17 -17.31
N ARG A 292 -2.46 12.90 -17.49
CA ARG A 292 -2.26 12.27 -18.79
C ARG A 292 -2.92 10.90 -18.76
N TYR A 293 -3.57 10.55 -19.85
CA TYR A 293 -4.23 9.26 -19.98
C TYR A 293 -4.10 8.78 -21.42
N GLU A 294 -3.57 7.57 -21.57
CA GLU A 294 -3.39 6.88 -22.84
C GLU A 294 -4.06 5.52 -22.75
N ALA A 295 -5.30 5.47 -23.23
CA ALA A 295 -6.08 4.25 -23.32
C ALA A 295 -5.39 3.22 -24.23
N ARG A 296 -5.49 1.93 -23.87
CA ARG A 296 -4.99 0.81 -24.67
C ARG A 296 -6.06 0.28 -25.62
#